data_AF-A0A929XKV0-F1
#
_entry.id   AF-A0A929XKV0-F1
#
_cell.length_a   1.000
_cell.length_b   1.000
_cell.length_c   1.000
_cell.angle_alpha   90.00
_cell.angle_beta   90.00
_cell.angle_gamma   90.00
#
_symmetry.space_group_name_H-M   'P 1'
#
loop_
_entity.id
_entity.type
_entity.pdbx_description
1 polymer ?
#
loop_
_entity_poly.entity_id
_entity_poly.type
_entity_poly.pdbx_seq_one_letter_code
_entity_poly.pdbx_strand_id
1 'polypeptide(L)' 'MTDEEKVQQIIDKYNQSIAELSDKATAKEFKFVMSYIAQEANCRQREIVGMKD' A
#
# COMPACT_ATOMS: atom_id res chain seq x y z
N MET A 1 -8.52 7.48 11.48
CA MET A 1 -7.48 6.67 10.87
C MET A 1 -7.75 6.61 9.39
N THR A 2 -6.93 7.27 8.59
CA THR A 2 -6.97 7.18 7.13
C THR A 2 -6.39 5.84 6.67
N ASP A 3 -6.63 5.47 5.41
CA ASP A 3 -6.00 4.27 4.84
C ASP A 3 -4.47 4.40 4.82
N GLU A 4 -3.94 5.61 4.58
CA GLU A 4 -2.51 5.91 4.63
C GLU A 4 -1.94 5.70 6.04
N GLU A 5 -2.58 6.25 7.08
CA GLU A 5 -2.16 6.05 8.48
C GLU A 5 -2.17 4.57 8.86
N LYS A 6 -3.17 3.82 8.38
CA LYS A 6 -3.28 2.39 8.62
C LYS A 6 -2.23 1.59 7.87
N VAL A 7 -1.92 1.96 6.62
CA VAL A 7 -0.81 1.37 5.87
C VAL A 7 0.48 1.61 6.61
N GLN A 8 0.77 2.85 7.05
CA GLN A 8 1.98 3.20 7.79
C GLN A 8 2.16 2.33 9.05
N GLN A 9 1.10 2.19 9.86
CA GLN A 9 1.12 1.31 11.04
C GLN A 9 1.46 -0.15 10.69
N ILE A 10 0.95 -0.66 9.56
CA ILE A 10 1.23 -2.02 9.11
C ILE A 10 2.69 -2.12 8.67
N ILE A 11 3.21 -1.22 7.82
CA ILE A 11 4.60 -1.33 7.34
C ILE A 11 5.61 -1.14 8.48
N ASP A 12 5.34 -0.26 9.44
CA ASP A 12 6.21 -0.05 10.61
C ASP A 12 6.33 -1.31 11.47
N LYS A 13 5.25 -2.12 11.59
CA LYS A 13 5.28 -3.43 12.26
C LYS A 13 6.24 -4.42 11.58
N TYR A 14 6.52 -4.25 10.29
CA TYR A 14 7.40 -5.10 9.48
C TYR A 14 8.67 -4.38 9.03
N ASN A 15 9.16 -3.44 9.85
CA ASN A 15 10.41 -2.70 9.62
C ASN A 15 10.49 -2.02 8.24
N GLN A 16 9.33 -1.59 7.73
CA GLN A 16 9.20 -0.97 6.40
C GLN A 16 9.74 -1.85 5.26
N SER A 17 9.85 -3.16 5.49
CA SER A 17 10.41 -4.13 4.55
C SER A 17 9.29 -4.90 3.85
N ILE A 18 9.24 -4.81 2.53
CA ILE A 18 8.30 -5.60 1.72
C ILE A 18 8.57 -7.10 1.88
N ALA A 19 9.84 -7.49 2.04
CA ALA A 19 10.19 -8.89 2.26
C ALA A 19 9.61 -9.41 3.58
N GLU A 20 9.72 -8.63 4.66
CA GLU A 20 9.14 -9.02 5.95
C GLU A 20 7.62 -8.96 5.95
N LEU A 21 7.03 -7.97 5.28
CA LEU A 21 5.58 -7.89 5.09
C LEU A 21 5.07 -9.12 4.31
N SER A 22 5.78 -9.55 3.27
CA SER A 22 5.39 -10.73 2.48
C SER A 22 5.53 -12.04 3.23
N ASP A 23 6.53 -12.16 4.10
CA ASP A 23 6.85 -13.40 4.81
C ASP A 23 6.07 -13.55 6.13
N LYS A 24 5.88 -12.44 6.86
CA LYS A 24 5.40 -12.45 8.26
C LYS A 24 4.02 -11.84 8.45
N ALA A 25 3.48 -11.11 7.48
CA ALA A 25 2.17 -10.47 7.64
C ALA A 25 1.02 -11.43 7.47
N THR A 26 -0.11 -11.11 8.10
CA THR A 26 -1.35 -11.83 7.80
C THR A 26 -1.78 -11.55 6.36
N ALA A 27 -2.49 -12.49 5.75
CA ALA A 27 -3.04 -12.28 4.40
C ALA A 27 -3.92 -11.02 4.31
N LYS A 28 -4.58 -10.62 5.40
CA LYS A 28 -5.37 -9.38 5.46
C LYS A 28 -4.50 -8.13 5.42
N GLU A 29 -3.43 -8.09 6.23
CA GLU A 29 -2.48 -6.96 6.26
C GLU A 29 -1.76 -6.83 4.92
N PHE A 30 -1.23 -7.93 4.39
CA PHE A 30 -0.55 -7.94 3.10
C PHE A 30 -1.48 -7.47 1.97
N LYS A 31 -2.68 -8.03 1.88
CA LYS A 31 -3.67 -7.63 0.86
C LYS A 31 -4.03 -6.15 0.98
N PHE A 32 -4.20 -5.64 2.20
CA PHE A 32 -4.54 -4.24 2.42
C PHE A 32 -3.45 -3.29 1.90
N VAL A 33 -2.20 -3.53 2.28
CA VAL A 33 -1.05 -2.72 1.83
C VAL A 33 -0.89 -2.79 0.31
N MET A 34 -0.94 -3.99 -0.28
CA MET A 34 -0.79 -4.15 -1.73
C MET A 34 -1.93 -3.50 -2.52
N SER A 35 -3.16 -3.54 -1.99
CA SER A 35 -4.31 -2.88 -2.63
C SER A 35 -4.15 -1.36 -2.62
N TYR A 36 -3.69 -0.80 -1.50
CA TYR A 36 -3.41 0.63 -1.38
C TYR A 36 -2.31 1.07 -2.37
N ILE A 37 -1.20 0.34 -2.43
CA ILE A 37 -0.11 0.62 -3.39
C ILE A 37 -0.62 0.57 -4.84
N ALA A 38 -1.44 -0.42 -5.19
CA ALA A 38 -2.02 -0.53 -6.52
C ALA A 38 -2.94 0.65 -6.86
N GLN A 39 -3.75 1.10 -5.89
CA GLN A 39 -4.62 2.27 -6.07
C GLN A 39 -3.81 3.55 -6.27
N GLU A 40 -2.79 3.78 -5.45
CA GLU A 40 -1.88 4.93 -5.60
C GLU A 40 -1.14 4.91 -6.94
N ALA A 41 -0.67 3.74 -7.37
CA ALA A 41 -0.04 3.56 -8.68
C ALA A 41 -1.02 3.90 -9.82
N ASN A 42 -2.28 3.46 -9.73
CA ASN A 42 -3.30 3.79 -10.72
C ASN A 42 -3.60 5.30 -10.76
N CYS A 43 -3.71 5.96 -9.60
CA CYS A 43 -3.89 7.41 -9.51
C CYS A 43 -2.74 8.13 -10.23
N ARG A 44 -1.49 7.81 -9.89
CA ARG A 44 -0.30 8.41 -10.54
C ARG A 44 -0.25 8.12 -12.03
N GLN A 45 -0.63 6.90 -12.45
CA GLN A 45 -0.62 6.54 -13.86
C GLN A 45 -1.65 7.36 -14.65
N ARG A 46 -2.85 7.58 -14.10
CA ARG A 46 -3.87 8.45 -14.69
C ARG A 46 -3.37 9.88 -14.86
N GLU A 47 -2.66 10.41 -13.87
CA GLU A 47 -2.03 11.73 -13.98
C GLU A 47 -1.02 11.80 -15.13
N ILE A 48 -0.16 10.79 -15.27
CA ILE A 48 0.87 10.73 -16.33
C ILE A 48 0.23 10.71 -17.72
N VAL A 49 -0.87 9.99 -17.91
CA VAL A 49 -1.54 9.88 -19.21
C VAL A 49 -2.56 11.01 -19.48
N GLY A 50 -2.61 12.04 -18.63
CA GLY A 50 -3.52 13.17 -18.78
C GLY A 50 -5.00 12.81 -18.55
N MET A 51 -5.27 11.70 -17.85
CA MET A 51 -6.62 11.24 -17.45
C MET A 51 -6.93 11.66 -16.01
N LYS A 52 -6.59 12.89 -15.65
CA LYS A 52 -6.93 13.45 -14.35
C LYS A 52 -8.39 13.90 -14.42
N ASP A 53 -9.28 13.17 -13.73
CA ASP A 53 -10.69 13.58 -13.55
C ASP A 53 -10.78 14.97 -12.91
#